data_AF-A0A1L9BD17-F1
#
_entry.id   AF-A0A1L9BD17-F1
#
_cell.length_a   1.000
_cell.length_b   1.000
_cell.length_c   1.000
_cell.angle_alpha   90.00
_cell.angle_beta   90.00
_cell.angle_gamma   90.00
#
_symmetry.space_group_name_H-M   'P 1'
#
loop_
_entity.id
_entity.type
_entity.pdbx_description
1 polymer ?
#
loop_
_entity_poly.entity_id
_entity_poly.type
_entity_poly.pdbx_seq_one_letter_code
_entity_poly.pdbx_strand_id
1 'polypeptide(L)'
;MDREAVEKLQRAGLKVEQPELLRVPVQRDEAGRILEVGDAVPVMGNEGLVMVSLQPISRLWTGTAVPPDLSRTPPPEYHAFLLLLESTAANYCAATGKPETDDTFERLYRQLRRKPEGRDPHPLFSYLRGAARLYLSLRDTSQAEFEAVLNRLSQSARWHSTHVGSTNYHREVLQKLFGA
;
A
#
# COMPACT_ATOMS: atom_id res chain seq x y z
N MET A 1 9.95 7.30 12.53
CA MET A 1 10.71 6.50 11.58
C MET A 1 11.31 5.27 12.25
N ASP A 2 11.25 4.10 11.60
CA ASP A 2 11.83 2.84 12.09
C ASP A 2 13.28 2.71 11.60
N ARG A 3 14.24 2.99 12.50
CA ARG A 3 15.66 3.03 12.15
C ARG A 3 16.21 1.66 11.71
N GLU A 4 15.75 0.58 12.32
CA GLU A 4 16.24 -0.77 12.00
C GLU A 4 15.82 -1.18 10.58
N ALA A 5 14.55 -0.92 10.23
CA ALA A 5 14.04 -1.18 8.88
C ALA A 5 14.78 -0.33 7.83
N VAL A 6 14.98 0.96 8.10
CA VAL A 6 15.70 1.88 7.20
C VAL A 6 17.13 1.41 6.98
N GLU A 7 17.88 1.10 8.03
CA GLU A 7 19.26 0.62 7.93
C GLU A 7 19.35 -0.69 7.12
N LYS A 8 18.41 -1.62 7.33
CA LYS A 8 18.39 -2.89 6.60
C LYS A 8 18.16 -2.68 5.12
N LEU A 9 17.21 -1.82 4.75
CA LEU A 9 16.90 -1.48 3.36
C LEU A 9 18.09 -0.78 2.69
N GLN A 10 18.71 0.19 3.37
CA GLN A 10 19.89 0.91 2.88
C GLN A 10 21.10 -0.01 2.69
N ARG A 11 21.35 -0.94 3.62
CA ARG A 11 22.44 -1.96 3.47
C ARG A 11 22.24 -2.85 2.26
N ALA A 12 21.00 -3.06 1.84
CA ALA A 12 20.67 -3.80 0.64
C ALA A 12 20.65 -2.94 -0.63
N GLY A 13 21.03 -1.66 -0.54
CA GLY A 13 21.12 -0.74 -1.67
C GLY A 13 19.79 -0.10 -2.09
N LEU A 14 18.71 -0.33 -1.34
CA LEU A 14 17.39 0.20 -1.69
C LEU A 14 17.28 1.71 -1.38
N LYS A 15 16.66 2.45 -2.31
CA LYS A 15 16.47 3.90 -2.26
C LYS A 15 15.32 4.31 -1.32
N VAL A 16 15.60 4.31 -0.02
CA VAL A 16 14.61 4.63 1.05
C VAL A 16 14.05 6.05 0.98
N GLU A 17 14.77 6.97 0.36
CA GLU A 17 14.36 8.35 0.12
C GLU A 17 13.34 8.51 -1.01
N GLN A 18 13.12 7.45 -1.81
CA GLN A 18 12.13 7.36 -2.89
C GLN A 18 11.16 6.18 -2.65
N PRO A 19 10.29 6.23 -1.63
CA PRO A 19 9.37 5.13 -1.30
C PRO A 19 8.50 4.66 -2.46
N GLU A 20 8.18 5.55 -3.40
CA GLU A 20 7.42 5.28 -4.61
C GLU A 20 8.12 4.32 -5.59
N LEU A 21 9.45 4.16 -5.48
CA LEU A 21 10.21 3.18 -6.27
C LEU A 21 10.26 1.80 -5.61
N LEU A 22 9.87 1.72 -4.34
CA LEU A 22 9.81 0.47 -3.59
C LEU A 22 8.45 -0.20 -3.79
N ARG A 23 8.42 -1.53 -3.61
CA ARG A 23 7.22 -2.34 -3.78
C ARG A 23 7.17 -3.45 -2.74
N VAL A 24 5.97 -3.87 -2.38
CA VAL A 24 5.74 -5.14 -1.69
C VAL A 24 5.30 -6.15 -2.76
N PRO A 25 6.22 -6.96 -3.32
CA PRO A 25 5.90 -7.84 -4.44
C PRO A 25 5.03 -9.00 -3.99
N VAL A 26 4.14 -9.45 -4.88
CA VAL A 26 3.32 -10.64 -4.65
C VAL A 26 4.19 -11.88 -4.67
N GLN A 27 4.11 -12.67 -3.61
CA GLN A 27 4.81 -13.94 -3.51
C GLN A 27 3.83 -15.11 -3.73
N ARG A 28 4.35 -16.18 -4.31
CA ARG A 28 3.62 -17.42 -4.53
C ARG A 28 4.37 -18.59 -3.89
N ASP A 29 3.63 -19.57 -3.37
CA ASP A 29 4.20 -20.85 -2.97
C ASP A 29 4.47 -21.75 -4.18
N GLU A 30 5.06 -22.93 -3.92
CA GLU A 30 5.36 -23.94 -4.95
C GLU A 30 4.10 -24.42 -5.70
N ALA A 31 2.93 -24.35 -5.07
CA ALA A 31 1.64 -24.68 -5.67
C ALA A 31 1.02 -23.50 -6.45
N GLY A 32 1.71 -22.35 -6.53
CA GLY A 32 1.26 -21.15 -7.23
C GLY A 32 0.23 -20.32 -6.46
N ARG A 33 -0.04 -20.63 -5.19
CA ARG A 33 -0.97 -19.86 -4.34
C ARG A 33 -0.28 -18.62 -3.83
N ILE A 34 -1.02 -17.51 -3.75
CA ILE A 34 -0.51 -16.26 -3.19
C ILE A 34 -0.26 -16.44 -1.69
N LEU A 35 0.95 -16.08 -1.26
CA LEU A 35 1.32 -16.03 0.14
C LEU A 35 0.82 -14.72 0.78
N GLU A 36 0.28 -14.79 1.99
CA GLU A 36 -0.04 -13.59 2.76
C GLU A 36 1.24 -12.94 3.30
N VAL A 37 1.22 -11.61 3.39
CA VAL A 37 2.33 -10.85 3.98
C VAL A 37 2.23 -10.85 5.51
N GLY A 38 3.20 -11.49 6.15
CA GLY A 38 3.36 -11.57 7.61
C GLY A 38 4.18 -10.41 8.20
N ASP A 39 4.99 -10.70 9.22
CA ASP A 39 5.86 -9.72 9.88
C ASP A 39 7.11 -9.37 9.08
N ALA A 40 7.69 -10.39 8.42
CA ALA A 40 8.73 -10.20 7.43
C ALA A 40 8.07 -9.83 6.10
N VAL A 41 8.16 -8.56 5.73
CA VAL A 41 7.62 -8.01 4.50
C VAL A 41 8.68 -8.13 3.40
N PRO A 42 8.37 -8.74 2.24
CA PRO A 42 9.24 -8.64 1.08
C PRO A 42 9.20 -7.20 0.57
N VAL A 43 10.36 -6.59 0.40
CA VAL A 43 10.51 -5.25 -0.18
C VAL A 43 11.39 -5.37 -1.41
N MET A 44 10.90 -4.89 -2.54
CA MET A 44 11.60 -4.90 -3.81
C MET A 44 11.85 -3.46 -4.27
N GLY A 45 13.07 -3.18 -4.70
CA GLY A 45 13.42 -2.01 -5.51
C GLY A 45 14.15 -2.45 -6.78
N ASN A 46 14.80 -1.51 -7.46
CA ASN A 46 15.57 -1.82 -8.67
C ASN A 46 16.80 -2.67 -8.37
N GLU A 47 17.30 -2.58 -7.14
CA GLU A 47 18.53 -3.21 -6.68
C GLU A 47 18.31 -4.67 -6.23
N GLY A 48 17.06 -5.07 -5.96
CA GLY A 48 16.72 -6.45 -5.62
C GLY A 48 15.56 -6.58 -4.64
N LEU A 49 15.38 -7.80 -4.12
CA LEU A 49 14.38 -8.17 -3.13
C LEU A 49 15.03 -8.42 -1.77
N VAL A 50 14.45 -7.86 -0.72
CA VAL A 50 14.92 -7.97 0.67
C VAL A 50 13.75 -8.29 1.58
N MET A 51 13.92 -9.26 2.48
CA MET A 51 12.95 -9.50 3.55
C MET A 51 13.23 -8.58 4.73
N VAL A 52 12.28 -7.76 5.13
CA VAL A 52 12.43 -6.79 6.23
C VAL A 52 11.35 -7.02 7.28
N SER A 53 11.76 -7.18 8.54
CA SER A 53 10.83 -7.17 9.66
C SER A 53 10.39 -5.74 9.92
N LEU A 54 9.10 -5.46 9.77
CA LEU A 54 8.54 -4.13 10.01
C LEU A 54 7.79 -4.10 11.34
N GLN A 55 7.77 -2.97 12.03
CA GLN A 55 6.91 -2.83 13.22
C GLN A 55 5.42 -2.85 12.84
N PRO A 56 4.51 -3.14 13.81
CA PRO A 56 3.08 -2.91 13.62
C PRO A 56 2.79 -1.42 13.39
N ILE A 57 1.74 -1.11 12.62
CA ILE A 57 1.31 0.26 12.28
C ILE A 57 1.12 1.11 13.54
N SER A 58 0.56 0.54 14.61
CA SER A 58 0.34 1.25 15.88
C SER A 58 1.62 1.78 16.54
N ARG A 59 2.80 1.25 16.17
CA ARG A 59 4.12 1.71 16.65
C ARG A 59 4.83 2.64 15.66
N LEU A 60 4.28 2.82 14.47
CA LEU A 60 4.89 3.58 13.38
C LEU A 60 4.27 4.98 13.20
N TRP A 61 3.26 5.36 13.98
CA TRP A 61 2.74 6.72 14.02
C TRP A 61 3.70 7.64 14.79
N THR A 62 4.74 8.11 14.10
CA THR A 62 5.78 8.97 14.71
C THR A 62 5.62 10.44 14.36
N GLY A 63 4.74 10.78 13.41
CA GLY A 63 4.46 12.17 13.03
C GLY A 63 3.36 12.82 13.87
N THR A 64 3.30 14.14 13.84
CA THR A 64 2.28 14.95 14.55
C THR A 64 1.48 15.87 13.62
N ALA A 65 1.72 15.81 12.30
CA ALA A 65 1.04 16.66 11.34
C ALA A 65 -0.44 16.33 11.23
N VAL A 66 -1.26 17.35 10.98
CA VAL A 66 -2.68 17.18 10.63
C VAL A 66 -2.78 17.33 9.12
N PRO A 67 -3.28 16.32 8.39
CA PRO A 67 -3.37 16.41 6.94
C PRO A 67 -4.40 17.47 6.54
N PRO A 68 -4.22 18.12 5.38
CA PRO A 68 -5.28 18.88 4.76
C PRO A 68 -6.40 17.94 4.27
N ASP A 69 -7.47 18.52 3.73
CA ASP A 69 -8.51 17.73 3.06
C ASP A 69 -7.97 17.08 1.78
N LEU A 70 -7.66 15.79 1.85
CA LEU A 70 -7.13 15.01 0.74
C LEU A 70 -8.20 14.60 -0.28
N SER A 71 -9.50 14.89 -0.06
CA SER A 71 -10.58 14.53 -1.01
C SER A 71 -10.45 15.25 -2.36
N ARG A 72 -9.72 16.36 -2.40
CA ARG A 72 -9.36 17.12 -3.61
C ARG A 72 -8.07 16.57 -4.22
N THR A 73 -7.40 17.38 -5.04
CA THR A 73 -6.04 17.09 -5.49
C THR A 73 -5.12 17.00 -4.28
N PRO A 74 -4.57 15.81 -3.95
CA PRO A 74 -3.71 15.66 -2.79
C PRO A 74 -2.42 16.47 -2.99
N PRO A 75 -1.90 17.13 -1.94
CA PRO A 75 -0.60 17.77 -1.98
C PRO A 75 0.53 16.78 -2.36
N PRO A 76 1.61 17.25 -3.02
CA PRO A 76 2.69 16.39 -3.52
C PRO A 76 3.34 15.49 -2.46
N GLU A 77 3.42 15.93 -1.21
CA GLU A 77 4.03 15.18 -0.11
C GLU A 77 3.32 13.84 0.18
N TYR A 78 2.03 13.72 -0.15
CA TYR A 78 1.26 12.48 0.03
C TYR A 78 1.34 11.54 -1.19
N HIS A 79 1.89 12.00 -2.32
CA HIS A 79 1.91 11.23 -3.58
C HIS A 79 2.68 9.91 -3.42
N ALA A 80 3.82 9.93 -2.73
CA ALA A 80 4.59 8.70 -2.52
C ALA A 80 3.82 7.65 -1.70
N PHE A 81 3.01 8.07 -0.72
CA PHE A 81 2.20 7.14 0.07
C PHE A 81 1.06 6.55 -0.76
N LEU A 82 0.33 7.41 -1.46
CA LEU A 82 -0.75 7.01 -2.36
C LEU A 82 -0.24 6.02 -3.42
N LEU A 83 0.86 6.38 -4.08
CA LEU A 83 1.45 5.59 -5.16
C LEU A 83 1.97 4.24 -4.67
N LEU A 84 2.55 4.14 -3.48
CA LEU A 84 3.00 2.87 -2.93
C LEU A 84 1.81 1.91 -2.67
N LEU A 85 0.69 2.42 -2.15
CA LEU A 85 -0.51 1.61 -1.94
C LEU A 85 -1.18 1.21 -3.26
N GLU A 86 -1.35 2.15 -4.18
CA GLU A 86 -1.98 1.90 -5.47
C GLU A 86 -1.14 0.98 -6.35
N SER A 87 0.19 1.16 -6.41
CA SER A 87 1.08 0.25 -7.13
C SER A 87 1.06 -1.16 -6.52
N THR A 88 0.94 -1.28 -5.20
CA THR A 88 0.78 -2.59 -4.53
C THR A 88 -0.53 -3.26 -4.95
N ALA A 89 -1.63 -2.53 -4.96
CA ALA A 89 -2.92 -3.03 -5.46
C ALA A 89 -2.87 -3.43 -6.94
N ALA A 90 -2.21 -2.62 -7.76
CA ALA A 90 -2.05 -2.85 -9.18
C ALA A 90 -1.17 -4.10 -9.45
N ASN A 91 -0.06 -4.25 -8.74
CA ASN A 91 0.81 -5.42 -8.81
C ASN A 91 0.07 -6.69 -8.41
N TYR A 92 -0.83 -6.61 -7.41
CA TYR A 92 -1.67 -7.73 -7.02
C TYR A 92 -2.63 -8.17 -8.12
N CYS A 93 -3.31 -7.23 -8.77
CA CYS A 93 -4.20 -7.53 -9.89
C CYS A 93 -3.44 -8.13 -11.08
N ALA A 94 -2.27 -7.57 -11.40
CA ALA A 94 -1.39 -8.11 -12.43
C ALA A 94 -0.92 -9.53 -12.09
N ALA A 95 -0.48 -9.76 -10.85
CA ALA A 95 -0.03 -11.06 -10.39
C ALA A 95 -1.14 -12.10 -10.33
N THR A 96 -2.41 -11.73 -10.10
CA THR A 96 -3.54 -12.66 -10.14
C THR A 96 -4.12 -12.85 -11.54
N GLY A 97 -3.74 -11.99 -12.49
CA GLY A 97 -4.34 -11.93 -13.83
C GLY A 97 -5.80 -11.49 -13.80
N LYS A 98 -6.28 -10.90 -12.68
CA LYS A 98 -7.67 -10.52 -12.49
C LYS A 98 -7.77 -9.15 -11.79
N PRO A 99 -8.55 -8.21 -12.34
CA PRO A 99 -8.85 -6.98 -11.62
C PRO A 99 -9.78 -7.29 -10.44
N GLU A 100 -9.55 -6.61 -9.32
CA GLU A 100 -10.54 -6.54 -8.24
C GLU A 100 -11.64 -5.53 -8.56
N THR A 101 -12.79 -5.70 -7.92
CA THR A 101 -13.92 -4.77 -8.08
C THR A 101 -13.69 -3.48 -7.30
N ASP A 102 -14.34 -2.41 -7.75
CA ASP A 102 -14.29 -1.09 -7.11
C ASP A 102 -14.75 -1.16 -5.65
N ASP A 103 -15.83 -1.92 -5.39
CA ASP A 103 -16.34 -2.17 -4.04
C ASP A 103 -15.34 -2.95 -3.16
N THR A 104 -14.60 -3.90 -3.75
CA THR A 104 -13.55 -4.64 -3.03
C THR A 104 -12.42 -3.70 -2.62
N PHE A 105 -11.94 -2.83 -3.52
CA PHE A 105 -10.93 -1.83 -3.16
C PHE A 105 -11.42 -0.87 -2.08
N GLU A 106 -12.62 -0.30 -2.25
CA GLU A 106 -13.23 0.59 -1.26
C GLU A 106 -13.30 -0.06 0.12
N ARG A 107 -13.80 -1.30 0.17
CA ARG A 107 -13.93 -2.10 1.40
C ARG A 107 -12.56 -2.32 2.05
N LEU A 108 -11.56 -2.70 1.27
CA LEU A 108 -10.21 -2.99 1.77
C LEU A 108 -9.52 -1.75 2.33
N TYR A 109 -9.57 -0.62 1.63
CA TYR A 109 -9.00 0.64 2.13
C TYR A 109 -9.71 1.11 3.41
N ARG A 110 -11.03 1.00 3.46
CA ARG A 110 -11.82 1.31 4.66
C ARG A 110 -11.48 0.38 5.83
N GLN A 111 -11.30 -0.91 5.57
CA GLN A 111 -10.90 -1.90 6.57
C GLN A 111 -9.51 -1.56 7.11
N LEU A 112 -8.55 -1.26 6.24
CA LEU A 112 -7.18 -0.95 6.66
C LEU A 112 -7.13 0.32 7.50
N ARG A 113 -7.97 1.30 7.18
CA ARG A 113 -8.13 2.52 8.00
C ARG A 113 -8.68 2.22 9.39
N ARG A 114 -9.72 1.39 9.48
CA ARG A 114 -10.43 1.12 10.75
C ARG A 114 -9.71 0.10 11.64
N LYS A 115 -9.06 -0.88 11.04
CA LYS A 115 -8.40 -2.01 11.69
C LYS A 115 -7.03 -2.22 11.03
N PRO A 116 -6.06 -1.30 11.23
CA PRO A 116 -4.74 -1.38 10.59
C PRO A 116 -3.97 -2.66 10.96
N GLU A 117 -4.16 -3.16 12.18
CA GLU A 117 -3.59 -4.44 12.64
C GLU A 117 -4.48 -5.66 12.36
N GLY A 118 -5.64 -5.43 11.74
CA GLY A 118 -6.64 -6.46 11.49
C GLY A 118 -6.16 -7.54 10.53
N ARG A 119 -7.04 -8.51 10.29
CA ARG A 119 -6.95 -9.48 9.21
C ARG A 119 -8.17 -9.36 8.32
N ASP A 120 -8.03 -9.81 7.09
CA ASP A 120 -9.12 -9.88 6.12
C ASP A 120 -8.94 -11.16 5.31
N PRO A 121 -10.02 -11.88 4.96
CA PRO A 121 -9.93 -13.09 4.13
C PRO A 121 -9.39 -12.81 2.72
N HIS A 122 -9.43 -11.56 2.26
CA HIS A 122 -8.93 -11.20 0.95
C HIS A 122 -7.40 -10.97 0.99
N PRO A 123 -6.57 -11.73 0.23
CA PRO A 123 -5.11 -11.70 0.36
C PRO A 123 -4.49 -10.31 0.13
N LEU A 124 -5.04 -9.52 -0.81
CA LEU A 124 -4.63 -8.12 -1.07
C LEU A 124 -4.56 -7.28 0.22
N PHE A 125 -5.38 -7.54 1.23
CA PHE A 125 -5.33 -6.79 2.48
C PHE A 125 -3.95 -6.87 3.16
N SER A 126 -3.36 -8.07 3.19
CA SER A 126 -2.04 -8.28 3.80
C SER A 126 -0.95 -7.48 3.06
N TYR A 127 -1.04 -7.39 1.74
CA TYR A 127 -0.16 -6.60 0.89
C TYR A 127 -0.32 -5.10 1.12
N LEU A 128 -1.55 -4.59 1.15
CA LEU A 128 -1.82 -3.18 1.47
C LEU A 128 -1.31 -2.81 2.87
N ARG A 129 -1.49 -3.71 3.85
CA ARG A 129 -0.93 -3.54 5.20
C ARG A 129 0.59 -3.55 5.20
N GLY A 130 1.23 -4.45 4.43
CA GLY A 130 2.68 -4.49 4.25
C GLY A 130 3.22 -3.19 3.65
N ALA A 131 2.57 -2.68 2.60
CA ALA A 131 2.92 -1.42 1.95
C ALA A 131 2.74 -0.21 2.88
N ALA A 132 1.66 -0.19 3.67
CA ALA A 132 1.47 0.84 4.70
C ALA A 132 2.58 0.80 5.76
N ARG A 133 2.91 -0.39 6.29
CA ARG A 133 4.02 -0.56 7.26
C ARG A 133 5.34 -0.11 6.65
N LEU A 134 5.59 -0.42 5.37
CA LEU A 134 6.78 0.02 4.67
C LEU A 134 6.85 1.55 4.66
N TYR A 135 5.81 2.23 4.16
CA TYR A 135 5.81 3.70 4.11
C TYR A 135 6.06 4.33 5.49
N LEU A 136 5.30 3.90 6.50
CA LEU A 136 5.37 4.45 7.86
C LEU A 136 6.71 4.15 8.55
N SER A 137 7.44 3.13 8.09
CA SER A 137 8.80 2.85 8.56
C SER A 137 9.80 3.87 8.01
N LEU A 138 9.56 4.38 6.79
CA LEU A 138 10.47 5.28 6.07
C LEU A 138 10.21 6.77 6.34
N ARG A 139 8.97 7.13 6.68
CA ARG A 139 8.54 8.51 6.84
C ARG A 139 7.90 8.73 8.21
N ASP A 140 8.13 9.91 8.79
CA ASP A 140 7.34 10.33 9.94
C ASP A 140 5.94 10.68 9.44
N THR A 141 4.94 9.96 9.95
CA THR A 141 3.56 10.10 9.53
C THR A 141 2.67 9.99 10.75
N SER A 142 1.71 10.91 10.89
CA SER A 142 0.75 10.85 11.98
C SER A 142 -0.35 9.83 11.69
N GLN A 143 -1.09 9.44 12.73
CA GLN A 143 -2.29 8.62 12.55
C GLN A 143 -3.32 9.33 11.64
N ALA A 144 -3.48 10.66 11.78
CA ALA A 144 -4.44 11.42 11.00
C ALA A 144 -4.08 11.40 9.50
N GLU A 145 -2.80 11.53 9.16
CA GLU A 145 -2.32 11.43 7.78
C GLU A 145 -2.57 10.05 7.19
N PHE A 146 -2.25 8.99 7.93
CA PHE A 146 -2.55 7.61 7.54
C PHE A 146 -4.04 7.42 7.24
N GLU A 147 -4.91 7.89 8.13
CA GLU A 147 -6.36 7.76 7.96
C GLU A 147 -6.89 8.58 6.78
N ALA A 148 -6.33 9.77 6.54
CA ALA A 148 -6.70 10.63 5.42
C ALA A 148 -6.31 10.01 4.08
N VAL A 149 -5.11 9.43 3.97
CA VAL A 149 -4.65 8.73 2.75
C VAL A 149 -5.57 7.56 2.42
N LEU A 150 -5.87 6.70 3.41
CA LEU A 150 -6.78 5.57 3.18
C LEU A 150 -8.22 6.00 2.92
N ASN A 151 -8.67 7.10 3.54
CA ASN A 151 -9.97 7.69 3.20
C ASN A 151 -10.01 8.13 1.74
N ARG A 152 -8.97 8.83 1.26
CA ARG A 152 -8.89 9.29 -0.13
C ARG A 152 -8.90 8.14 -1.13
N LEU A 153 -8.15 7.07 -0.87
CA LEU A 153 -8.17 5.86 -1.71
C LEU A 153 -9.56 5.21 -1.73
N SER A 154 -10.21 5.09 -0.56
CA SER A 154 -11.57 4.55 -0.48
C SER A 154 -12.60 5.40 -1.23
N GLN A 155 -12.48 6.74 -1.16
CA GLN A 155 -13.34 7.66 -1.91
C GLN A 155 -13.08 7.57 -3.41
N SER A 156 -11.82 7.38 -3.82
CA SER A 156 -11.47 7.18 -5.23
C SER A 156 -12.10 5.92 -5.77
N ALA A 157 -11.92 4.77 -5.10
CA ALA A 157 -12.53 3.51 -5.50
C ALA A 157 -14.06 3.63 -5.61
N ARG A 158 -14.69 4.26 -4.61
CA ARG A 158 -16.14 4.52 -4.60
C ARG A 158 -16.59 5.40 -5.77
N TRP A 159 -15.85 6.46 -6.09
CA TRP A 159 -16.17 7.38 -7.18
C TRP A 159 -16.20 6.67 -8.54
N HIS A 160 -15.30 5.69 -8.73
CA HIS A 160 -15.25 4.89 -9.95
C HIS A 160 -16.28 3.75 -9.99
N SER A 161 -16.92 3.40 -8.86
CA SER A 161 -17.95 2.36 -8.80
C SER A 161 -19.22 2.83 -9.52
N THR A 162 -19.60 2.12 -10.59
CA THR A 162 -20.82 2.45 -11.37
C THR A 162 -21.91 1.40 -11.23
N HIS A 163 -21.55 0.15 -10.94
CA HIS A 163 -22.47 -0.96 -10.71
C HIS A 163 -21.74 -2.08 -9.96
N VAL A 164 -22.50 -3.03 -9.41
CA VAL A 164 -21.94 -4.21 -8.74
C VAL A 164 -21.02 -4.95 -9.71
N GLY A 165 -19.77 -5.13 -9.29
CA GLY A 165 -18.76 -5.82 -10.10
C GLY A 165 -17.98 -4.94 -11.06
N SER A 166 -18.18 -3.61 -11.05
CA SER A 166 -17.34 -2.71 -11.84
C SER A 166 -15.88 -2.76 -11.39
N THR A 167 -14.96 -2.59 -12.34
CA THR A 167 -13.50 -2.61 -12.12
C THR A 167 -12.86 -1.33 -12.67
N ASN A 168 -13.59 -0.22 -12.63
CA ASN A 168 -13.19 1.03 -13.27
C ASN A 168 -12.00 1.67 -12.53
N TYR A 169 -11.94 1.55 -11.19
CA TYR A 169 -10.81 2.03 -10.40
C TYR A 169 -9.51 1.34 -10.84
N HIS A 170 -9.56 0.02 -11.04
CA HIS A 170 -8.42 -0.70 -11.61
C HIS A 170 -8.05 -0.17 -13.01
N ARG A 171 -9.02 -0.09 -13.92
CA ARG A 171 -8.78 0.30 -15.32
C ARG A 171 -8.31 1.75 -15.48
N GLU A 172 -8.89 2.68 -14.73
CA GLU A 172 -8.75 4.11 -14.94
C GLU A 172 -7.72 4.77 -14.02
N VAL A 173 -7.39 4.12 -12.90
CA VAL A 173 -6.39 4.58 -11.94
C VAL A 173 -5.19 3.65 -11.93
N LEU A 174 -5.39 2.38 -11.56
CA LEU A 174 -4.27 1.48 -11.28
C LEU A 174 -3.48 1.07 -12.54
N GLN A 175 -4.14 0.75 -13.65
CA GLN A 175 -3.45 0.36 -14.89
C GLN A 175 -2.56 1.47 -15.44
N LYS A 176 -2.94 2.74 -15.27
CA LYS A 176 -2.14 3.88 -15.73
C LYS A 176 -0.79 3.98 -15.03
N LEU A 177 -0.63 3.34 -13.86
CA LEU A 177 0.64 3.32 -13.13
C LEU A 177 1.72 2.47 -13.80
N PHE A 178 1.35 1.53 -14.68
CA PHE A 178 2.29 0.69 -15.42
C PHE A 178 2.54 1.14 -16.86
N GLY A 179 1.99 2.29 -17.25
CA GLY A 179 1.97 2.75 -18.64
C GLY A 179 0.78 2.16 -19.41
N ALA A 180 0.23 2.99 -20.30
CA ALA A 180 -0.77 2.58 -21.30
C ALA A 180 -0.12 1.77 -22.42
#